data_AF-A0A954N2F7-F1
#
_entry.id   AF-A0A954N2F7-F1
#
_cell.length_a   1.000
_cell.length_b   1.000
_cell.length_c   1.000
_cell.angle_alpha   90.00
_cell.angle_beta   90.00
_cell.angle_gamma   90.00
#
_symmetry.space_group_name_H-M   'P 1'
#
loop_
_entity.id
_entity.type
_entity.pdbx_description
1 polymer ?
#
loop_
_entity_poly.entity_id
_entity_poly.type
_entity_poly.pdbx_seq_one_letter_code
_entity_poly.pdbx_strand_id
1 'polypeptide(L)'
;LAISIYLFSAISKFDVSFADELGLLFLRTVGSFISLDVSAWPVALQRIGAMSFPVWEFAVGLMLCFPRTRFAGMWMAWVMHGMLLAILGPWGLNHHWGVLLWNGFFICQAGLLFWPCMYQGPSCPLRVPGGEKLADLKGRVGAVAMTVILWLPVLEPLGLYDHWPSWGLYASHVERVNLFIHREARKKLPADVQRHLVELLGESSEWLGMKLDRWSLAALKAPIYPQGRFQIGVCAAVIERYRLQEEFRVVYEGAAGRLTGNRRTEEFRTWEELQKRVEGFRLNARPRMGTFGR
;
A
#
# COMPACT_ATOMS: atom_id res chain seq x y z
N LEU A 1 15.60 -8.88 -6.27
CA LEU A 1 14.16 -8.58 -6.21
C LEU A 1 13.57 -8.83 -4.82
N ALA A 2 13.56 -10.06 -4.27
CA ALA A 2 12.99 -10.28 -2.93
C ALA A 2 13.57 -9.35 -1.85
N ILE A 3 14.90 -9.18 -1.84
CA ILE A 3 15.59 -8.26 -0.94
C ILE A 3 15.14 -6.80 -1.13
N SER A 4 14.95 -6.36 -2.38
CA SER A 4 14.53 -4.98 -2.65
C SER A 4 13.11 -4.70 -2.17
N ILE A 5 12.22 -5.71 -2.15
CA ILE A 5 10.88 -5.56 -1.58
C ILE A 5 10.98 -5.18 -0.09
N TYR A 6 11.78 -5.92 0.70
CA TYR A 6 11.98 -5.61 2.12
C TYR A 6 12.59 -4.22 2.32
N LEU A 7 13.64 -3.87 1.55
CA LEU A 7 14.30 -2.58 1.69
C LEU A 7 13.36 -1.41 1.34
N PHE A 8 12.75 -1.44 0.15
CA PHE A 8 11.92 -0.32 -0.29
C PHE A 8 10.58 -0.24 0.42
N SER A 9 9.99 -1.39 0.81
CA SER A 9 8.77 -1.37 1.62
C SER A 9 9.04 -0.88 3.04
N ALA A 10 10.21 -1.16 3.63
CA ALA A 10 10.61 -0.53 4.89
C ALA A 10 10.86 0.97 4.73
N ILE A 11 11.59 1.37 3.67
CA ILE A 11 11.87 2.78 3.37
C ILE A 11 10.59 3.58 3.16
N SER A 12 9.57 3.00 2.53
CA SER A 12 8.27 3.67 2.36
C SER A 12 7.50 3.87 3.66
N LYS A 13 7.88 3.18 4.75
CA LYS A 13 7.25 3.28 6.08
C LYS A 13 8.08 4.10 7.07
N PHE A 14 9.27 4.59 6.67
CA PHE A 14 10.05 5.54 7.47
C PHE A 14 9.44 6.94 7.37
N ASP A 15 8.25 7.11 7.92
CA ASP A 15 7.50 8.36 7.91
C ASP A 15 6.60 8.53 9.15
N VAL A 16 6.24 9.79 9.43
CA VAL A 16 5.39 10.15 10.58
C VAL A 16 3.98 9.58 10.45
N SER A 17 3.41 9.52 9.25
CA SER A 17 2.07 8.97 9.06
C SER A 17 2.02 7.48 9.38
N PHE A 18 3.06 6.70 9.06
CA PHE A 18 3.15 5.32 9.50
C PHE A 18 3.21 5.21 11.02
N ALA A 19 4.05 6.02 11.68
CA ALA A 19 4.21 6.00 13.13
C ALA A 19 2.90 6.33 13.88
N ASP A 20 2.09 7.24 13.34
CA ASP A 20 0.85 7.74 13.96
C ASP A 20 -0.39 6.93 13.58
N GLU A 21 -0.38 6.25 12.43
CA GLU A 21 -1.53 5.48 11.94
C GLU A 21 -1.26 3.97 12.02
N LEU A 22 -0.70 3.39 10.94
CA LEU A 22 -0.66 1.94 10.75
C LEU A 22 0.28 1.24 11.74
N GLY A 23 1.46 1.80 11.98
CA GLY A 23 2.43 1.26 12.93
C GLY A 23 1.89 1.30 14.36
N LEU A 24 1.15 2.35 14.71
CA LEU A 24 0.49 2.45 16.01
C LEU A 24 -0.64 1.43 16.16
N LEU A 25 -1.44 1.23 15.11
CA LEU A 25 -2.47 0.19 15.10
C LEU A 25 -1.86 -1.20 15.31
N PHE A 26 -0.74 -1.49 14.66
CA PHE A 26 -0.01 -2.75 14.85
C PHE A 26 0.50 -2.87 16.28
N LEU A 27 1.15 -1.82 16.81
CA LEU A 27 1.66 -1.82 18.18
C LEU A 27 0.56 -2.07 19.21
N ARG A 28 -0.59 -1.41 19.07
CA ARG A 28 -1.77 -1.62 19.93
C ARG A 28 -2.32 -3.04 19.85
N THR A 29 -2.36 -3.61 18.65
CA THR A 29 -2.79 -5.01 18.44
C THR A 29 -1.84 -6.00 19.11
N VAL A 30 -0.53 -5.74 19.04
CA VAL A 30 0.47 -6.55 19.75
C VAL A 30 0.30 -6.42 21.26
N GLY A 31 0.09 -5.19 21.75
CA GLY A 31 -0.20 -4.93 23.16
C GLY A 31 -1.43 -5.70 23.65
N SER A 32 -2.50 -5.75 22.86
CA SER A 32 -3.72 -6.46 23.25
C SER A 32 -3.53 -7.97 23.41
N PHE A 33 -2.61 -8.60 22.68
CA PHE A 33 -2.29 -10.03 22.86
C PHE A 33 -1.71 -10.36 24.24
N ILE A 34 -1.09 -9.38 24.90
CA ILE A 34 -0.51 -9.52 26.24
C ILE A 34 -1.21 -8.63 27.27
N SER A 35 -2.43 -8.16 26.95
CA SER A 35 -3.23 -7.28 27.81
C SER A 35 -2.52 -5.99 28.24
N LEU A 36 -1.62 -5.47 27.40
CA LEU A 36 -0.89 -4.23 27.60
C LEU A 36 -1.62 -3.08 26.91
N ASP A 37 -2.03 -2.06 27.68
CA ASP A 37 -2.65 -0.86 27.13
C ASP A 37 -1.59 0.14 26.63
N VAL A 38 -1.24 0.00 25.35
CA VAL A 38 -0.34 0.91 24.63
C VAL A 38 -0.92 2.33 24.54
N SER A 39 -2.23 2.50 24.65
CA SER A 39 -2.89 3.82 24.54
C SER A 39 -2.54 4.74 25.70
N ALA A 40 -2.22 4.16 26.86
CA ALA A 40 -1.78 4.88 28.05
C ALA A 40 -0.32 5.34 27.98
N TRP A 41 0.46 4.90 26.98
CA TRP A 41 1.86 5.26 26.86
C TRP A 41 2.03 6.71 26.40
N PRO A 42 3.15 7.38 26.74
CA PRO A 42 3.49 8.67 26.14
C PRO A 42 3.56 8.56 24.61
N VAL A 43 3.08 9.59 23.90
CA VAL A 43 3.04 9.62 22.42
C VAL A 43 4.41 9.32 21.81
N ALA A 44 5.49 9.84 22.41
CA ALA A 44 6.85 9.57 21.94
C ALA A 44 7.19 8.08 21.98
N LEU A 45 6.79 7.37 23.04
CA LEU A 45 7.04 5.94 23.18
C LEU A 45 6.17 5.10 22.24
N GLN A 46 4.91 5.51 22.03
CA GLN A 46 4.03 4.90 21.02
C GLN A 46 4.66 4.98 19.62
N ARG A 47 5.17 6.17 19.24
CA ARG A 47 5.86 6.38 17.95
C ARG A 47 7.14 5.57 17.84
N ILE A 48 7.99 5.55 18.87
CA ILE A 48 9.22 4.73 18.88
C ILE A 48 8.88 3.25 18.72
N GLY A 49 7.86 2.76 19.44
CA GLY A 49 7.37 1.39 19.32
C GLY A 49 6.85 1.09 17.92
N ALA A 50 6.06 1.98 17.33
CA ALA A 50 5.57 1.84 15.96
C ALA A 50 6.72 1.80 14.94
N MET A 51 7.76 2.61 15.12
CA MET A 51 8.92 2.64 14.22
C MET A 51 9.80 1.39 14.32
N SER A 52 9.63 0.54 15.34
CA SER A 52 10.35 -0.74 15.42
C SER A 52 10.01 -1.69 14.27
N PHE A 53 8.78 -1.63 13.73
CA PHE A 53 8.34 -2.48 12.62
C PHE A 53 9.15 -2.24 11.33
N PRO A 54 9.22 -1.01 10.77
CA PRO A 54 10.03 -0.76 9.58
C PRO A 54 11.53 -0.88 9.85
N VAL A 55 12.01 -0.63 11.07
CA VAL A 55 13.42 -0.91 11.44
C VAL A 55 13.72 -2.41 11.32
N TRP A 56 12.85 -3.27 11.83
CA TRP A 56 13.00 -4.72 11.70
C TRP A 56 12.94 -5.16 10.24
N GLU A 57 11.97 -4.68 9.47
CA GLU A 57 11.84 -4.99 8.04
C GLU A 57 13.08 -4.55 7.23
N PHE A 58 13.63 -3.38 7.54
CA PHE A 58 14.86 -2.89 6.93
C PHE A 58 16.06 -3.76 7.30
N ALA A 59 16.17 -4.16 8.58
CA ALA A 59 17.22 -5.06 9.05
C ALA A 59 17.15 -6.44 8.36
N VAL A 60 15.95 -6.99 8.15
CA VAL A 60 15.73 -8.20 7.34
C VAL A 60 16.33 -8.00 5.95
N GLY A 61 15.97 -6.92 5.25
CA GLY A 61 16.50 -6.62 3.92
C GLY A 61 18.03 -6.53 3.90
N LEU A 62 18.62 -5.79 4.84
CA LEU A 62 20.07 -5.65 4.95
C LEU A 62 20.78 -6.98 5.22
N MET A 63 20.25 -7.80 6.14
CA MET A 63 20.86 -9.09 6.48
C MET A 63 20.77 -10.10 5.34
N LEU A 64 19.74 -10.02 4.49
CA LEU A 64 19.62 -10.86 3.31
C LEU A 64 20.59 -10.45 2.18
N CYS A 65 21.08 -9.21 2.16
CA CYS A 65 22.11 -8.76 1.20
C CYS A 65 23.40 -9.57 1.33
N PHE A 66 23.87 -9.81 2.56
CA PHE A 66 25.16 -10.42 2.82
C PHE A 66 25.04 -11.94 3.03
N PRO A 67 25.81 -12.77 2.29
CA PRO A 67 25.73 -14.22 2.39
C PRO A 67 25.85 -14.77 3.82
N ARG A 68 26.71 -14.16 4.64
CA ARG A 68 26.96 -14.59 6.02
C ARG A 68 25.78 -14.37 6.97
N THR A 69 24.92 -13.38 6.69
CA THR A 69 23.79 -13.02 7.56
C THR A 69 22.44 -13.47 7.01
N ARG A 70 22.38 -14.03 5.80
CA ARG A 70 21.13 -14.48 5.14
C ARG A 70 20.31 -15.43 5.98
N PHE A 71 20.97 -16.35 6.67
CA PHE A 71 20.26 -17.32 7.51
C PHE A 71 19.50 -16.62 8.65
N ALA A 72 20.17 -15.73 9.37
CA ALA A 72 19.52 -14.93 10.40
C ALA A 72 18.47 -13.98 9.80
N GLY A 73 18.74 -13.36 8.65
CA GLY A 73 17.77 -12.53 7.92
C GLY A 73 16.49 -13.30 7.51
N MET A 74 16.62 -14.56 7.09
CA MET A 74 15.50 -15.43 6.76
C MET A 74 14.65 -15.74 7.99
N TRP A 75 15.27 -16.08 9.13
CA TRP A 75 14.55 -16.27 10.38
C TRP A 75 13.83 -15.01 10.82
N MET A 76 14.48 -13.85 10.74
CA MET A 76 13.85 -12.57 11.03
C MET A 76 12.67 -12.28 10.10
N ALA A 77 12.75 -12.65 8.82
CA ALA A 77 11.65 -12.54 7.88
C ALA A 77 10.48 -13.44 8.26
N TRP A 78 10.74 -14.70 8.64
CA TRP A 78 9.71 -15.63 9.10
C TRP A 78 9.02 -15.15 10.37
N VAL A 79 9.79 -14.68 11.36
CA VAL A 79 9.24 -14.10 12.59
C VAL A 79 8.37 -12.89 12.26
N MET A 80 8.87 -11.97 11.42
CA MET A 80 8.11 -10.78 11.02
C MET A 80 6.80 -11.14 10.33
N HIS A 81 6.82 -12.01 9.32
CA HIS A 81 5.60 -12.40 8.60
C HIS A 81 4.66 -13.25 9.46
N GLY A 82 5.19 -14.12 10.33
CA GLY A 82 4.39 -14.85 11.31
C GLY A 82 3.67 -13.90 12.27
N MET A 83 4.35 -12.85 12.73
CA MET A 83 3.76 -11.81 13.55
C MET A 83 2.71 -11.00 12.77
N LEU A 84 2.97 -10.66 11.50
CA LEU A 84 1.97 -10.00 10.64
C LEU A 84 0.75 -10.89 10.41
N LEU A 85 0.91 -12.21 10.25
CA LEU A 85 -0.22 -13.14 10.18
C LEU A 85 -1.03 -13.16 11.47
N ALA A 86 -0.37 -13.05 12.64
CA ALA A 86 -1.08 -12.96 13.91
C ALA A 86 -1.84 -11.63 14.06
N ILE A 87 -1.16 -10.50 13.77
CA ILE A 87 -1.74 -9.15 13.85
C ILE A 87 -2.87 -8.96 12.85
N LEU A 88 -2.68 -9.33 11.59
CA LEU A 88 -3.64 -9.09 10.51
C LEU A 88 -4.69 -10.20 10.39
N GLY A 89 -4.41 -11.38 10.96
CA GLY A 89 -5.29 -12.53 10.90
C GLY A 89 -6.45 -12.47 11.89
N PRO A 90 -7.16 -13.60 12.05
CA PRO A 90 -8.36 -13.68 12.89
C PRO A 90 -8.14 -13.34 14.37
N TRP A 91 -6.90 -13.44 14.87
CA TRP A 91 -6.58 -13.13 16.26
C TRP A 91 -6.46 -11.62 16.54
N GLY A 92 -6.13 -10.82 15.53
CA GLY A 92 -5.98 -9.37 15.65
C GLY A 92 -7.05 -8.62 14.86
N LEU A 93 -6.64 -7.99 13.75
CA LEU A 93 -7.46 -7.07 12.97
C LEU A 93 -8.46 -7.76 12.03
N ASN A 94 -8.42 -9.09 11.90
CA ASN A 94 -9.29 -9.89 11.04
C ASN A 94 -9.41 -9.34 9.61
N HIS A 95 -8.26 -9.09 8.99
CA HIS A 95 -8.17 -8.50 7.67
C HIS A 95 -8.50 -9.50 6.54
N HIS A 96 -8.48 -9.05 5.29
CA HIS A 96 -8.88 -9.86 4.14
C HIS A 96 -7.87 -10.99 3.86
N TRP A 97 -8.38 -12.16 3.46
CA TRP A 97 -7.58 -13.35 3.12
C TRP A 97 -6.44 -13.10 2.14
N GLY A 98 -6.61 -12.18 1.17
CA GLY A 98 -5.54 -11.83 0.24
C GLY A 98 -4.27 -11.33 0.93
N VAL A 99 -4.41 -10.56 2.02
CA VAL A 99 -3.29 -10.05 2.81
C VAL A 99 -2.57 -11.18 3.55
N LEU A 100 -3.34 -12.15 4.08
CA LEU A 100 -2.79 -13.32 4.76
C LEU A 100 -2.07 -14.26 3.80
N LEU A 101 -2.66 -14.52 2.64
CA LEU A 101 -2.03 -15.32 1.57
C LEU A 101 -0.70 -14.71 1.13
N TRP A 102 -0.63 -13.38 1.01
CA TRP A 102 0.59 -12.68 0.64
C TRP A 102 1.70 -12.82 1.70
N ASN A 103 1.36 -12.75 2.99
CA ASN A 103 2.33 -12.98 4.06
C ASN A 103 2.79 -14.44 4.13
N GLY A 104 1.87 -15.40 3.94
CA GLY A 104 2.23 -16.82 3.82
C GLY A 104 3.16 -17.09 2.64
N PHE A 105 2.88 -16.48 1.49
CA PHE A 105 3.74 -16.53 0.32
C PHE A 105 5.17 -16.04 0.65
N PHE A 106 5.33 -14.92 1.35
CA PHE A 106 6.66 -14.43 1.70
C PHE A 106 7.42 -15.35 2.67
N ILE A 107 6.73 -16.02 3.59
CA ILE A 107 7.36 -17.05 4.44
C ILE A 107 7.93 -18.17 3.57
N CYS A 108 7.11 -18.73 2.67
CA CYS A 108 7.53 -19.79 1.75
C CYS A 108 8.66 -19.31 0.83
N GLN A 109 8.55 -18.11 0.25
CA GLN A 109 9.54 -17.53 -0.64
C GLN A 109 10.88 -17.32 0.07
N ALA A 110 10.88 -16.77 1.28
CA ALA A 110 12.10 -16.58 2.07
C ALA A 110 12.78 -17.93 2.36
N GLY A 111 12.01 -18.95 2.71
CA GLY A 111 12.51 -20.31 2.89
C GLY A 111 13.14 -20.86 1.61
N LEU A 112 12.41 -20.86 0.50
CA LEU A 112 12.90 -21.40 -0.77
C LEU A 112 14.17 -20.72 -1.27
N LEU A 113 14.28 -19.39 -1.08
CA LEU A 113 15.43 -18.62 -1.58
C LEU A 113 16.67 -18.72 -0.68
N PHE A 114 16.48 -18.78 0.65
CA PHE A 114 17.59 -18.59 1.60
C PHE A 114 17.87 -19.82 2.47
N TRP A 115 16.96 -20.78 2.59
CA TRP A 115 17.19 -22.04 3.31
C TRP A 115 18.35 -22.88 2.73
N PRO A 116 18.52 -23.01 1.40
CA PRO A 116 19.65 -23.78 0.84
C PRO A 116 21.03 -23.24 1.25
N CYS A 117 21.13 -21.95 1.61
CA CYS A 117 22.36 -21.34 2.11
C CYS A 117 22.79 -21.92 3.47
N MET A 118 21.88 -22.57 4.22
CA MET A 118 22.15 -23.24 5.50
C MET A 118 23.03 -24.47 5.33
N TYR A 119 22.79 -25.26 4.27
CA TYR A 119 23.49 -26.54 4.05
C TYR A 119 24.83 -26.37 3.32
N GLN A 120 24.99 -25.29 2.54
CA GLN A 120 26.15 -25.08 1.67
C GLN A 120 27.22 -24.15 2.29
N GLY A 121 26.98 -23.64 3.51
CA GLY A 121 27.91 -22.77 4.25
C GLY A 121 28.04 -21.34 3.68
N PRO A 122 28.93 -20.50 4.27
CA PRO A 122 29.18 -19.11 3.84
C PRO A 122 29.62 -18.98 2.38
N SER A 123 30.14 -20.09 1.85
CA SER A 123 30.63 -20.24 0.49
C SER A 123 29.52 -20.48 -0.52
N CYS A 124 28.25 -20.64 -0.10
CA CYS A 124 27.09 -20.84 -0.98
C CYS A 124 27.09 -19.74 -2.06
N PRO A 125 27.60 -20.03 -3.27
CA PRO A 125 27.37 -19.13 -4.36
C PRO A 125 25.88 -19.32 -4.60
N LEU A 126 25.07 -18.27 -4.49
CA LEU A 126 23.92 -18.21 -5.39
C LEU A 126 24.59 -18.27 -6.76
N ARG A 127 24.72 -19.48 -7.31
CA ARG A 127 25.44 -19.77 -8.53
C ARG A 127 24.66 -18.99 -9.56
N VAL A 128 25.09 -17.77 -9.87
CA VAL A 128 24.45 -16.96 -10.90
C VAL A 128 24.59 -17.83 -12.13
N PRO A 129 23.50 -18.40 -12.67
CA PRO A 129 23.61 -19.32 -13.79
C PRO A 129 24.05 -18.47 -14.98
N GLY A 130 25.36 -18.35 -15.21
CA GLY A 130 25.89 -17.49 -16.25
C GLY A 130 26.98 -16.49 -15.85
N GLY A 131 27.93 -16.86 -14.98
CA GLY A 131 29.22 -16.13 -14.91
C GLY A 131 29.89 -15.96 -16.28
N GLU A 132 29.57 -16.84 -17.24
CA GLU A 132 29.97 -16.74 -18.66
C GLU A 132 28.91 -16.08 -19.57
N LYS A 133 27.67 -15.87 -19.11
CA LYS A 133 26.53 -15.37 -19.93
C LYS A 133 26.32 -13.85 -19.88
N LEU A 134 27.03 -13.12 -19.02
CA LEU A 134 27.07 -11.65 -19.07
C LEU A 134 27.77 -11.11 -20.33
N ALA A 135 28.50 -11.97 -21.06
CA ALA A 135 29.11 -11.63 -22.35
C ALA A 135 28.09 -11.54 -23.50
N ASP A 136 26.96 -12.25 -23.42
CA ASP A 136 25.91 -12.20 -24.45
C ASP A 136 25.00 -10.97 -24.25
N LEU A 137 24.57 -10.36 -25.35
CA LEU A 137 23.70 -9.19 -25.39
C LEU A 137 22.43 -9.40 -24.57
N LYS A 138 21.85 -10.60 -24.61
CA LYS A 138 20.66 -10.97 -23.81
C LYS A 138 20.94 -10.89 -22.31
N GLY A 139 22.12 -11.32 -21.86
CA GLY A 139 22.53 -11.23 -20.46
C GLY A 139 22.69 -9.78 -20.00
N ARG A 140 23.29 -8.93 -20.84
CA ARG A 140 23.44 -7.49 -20.57
C ARG A 140 22.10 -6.77 -20.50
N VAL A 141 21.20 -7.03 -21.46
CA VAL A 141 19.84 -6.47 -21.46
C VAL A 141 19.07 -6.89 -20.21
N GLY A 142 19.13 -8.17 -19.83
CA GLY A 142 18.51 -8.68 -18.61
C GLY A 142 19.06 -8.03 -17.34
N ALA A 143 20.39 -7.84 -17.25
CA ALA A 143 21.04 -7.18 -16.12
C ALA A 143 20.65 -5.70 -16.01
N VAL A 144 20.58 -4.98 -17.14
CA VAL A 144 20.12 -3.58 -17.19
C VAL A 144 18.66 -3.50 -16.77
N ALA A 145 17.78 -4.34 -17.33
CA ALA A 145 16.37 -4.37 -16.97
C ALA A 145 16.15 -4.65 -15.48
N MET A 146 16.87 -5.62 -14.91
CA MET A 146 16.81 -5.92 -13.48
C MET A 146 17.32 -4.75 -12.63
N THR A 147 18.43 -4.14 -13.01
CA THR A 147 18.95 -2.93 -12.34
C THR A 147 17.90 -1.83 -12.34
N VAL A 148 17.26 -1.55 -13.47
CA VAL A 148 16.17 -0.58 -13.56
C VAL A 148 15.04 -0.94 -12.61
N ILE A 149 14.52 -2.18 -12.64
CA ILE A 149 13.42 -2.62 -11.76
C ILE A 149 13.77 -2.48 -10.27
N LEU A 150 15.02 -2.76 -9.89
CA LEU A 150 15.47 -2.64 -8.51
C LEU A 150 15.57 -1.19 -8.05
N TRP A 151 15.88 -0.25 -8.94
CA TRP A 151 16.11 1.16 -8.59
C TRP A 151 14.92 2.08 -8.87
N LEU A 152 13.97 1.68 -9.71
CA LEU A 152 12.74 2.44 -9.99
C LEU A 152 11.98 2.91 -8.73
N PRO A 153 11.88 2.12 -7.64
CA PRO A 153 11.23 2.58 -6.40
C PRO A 153 11.82 3.87 -5.81
N VAL A 154 13.09 4.20 -6.09
CA VAL A 154 13.72 5.47 -5.65
C VAL A 154 13.04 6.71 -6.24
N LEU A 155 12.32 6.55 -7.34
CA LEU A 155 11.60 7.64 -8.00
C LEU A 155 10.22 7.91 -7.37
N GLU A 156 9.73 7.06 -6.46
CA GLU A 156 8.44 7.23 -5.79
C GLU A 156 8.34 8.50 -4.95
N PRO A 157 9.32 8.85 -4.09
CA PRO A 157 9.24 10.08 -3.29
C PRO A 157 9.22 11.36 -4.14
N LEU A 158 9.68 11.28 -5.40
CA LEU A 158 9.66 12.38 -6.37
C LEU A 158 8.32 12.47 -7.13
N GLY A 159 7.38 11.56 -6.88
CA GLY A 159 6.11 11.46 -7.61
C GLY A 159 6.27 11.01 -9.07
N LEU A 160 7.44 10.47 -9.44
CA LEU A 160 7.75 10.02 -10.80
C LEU A 160 7.45 8.54 -11.02
N TYR A 161 7.18 7.80 -9.95
CA TYR A 161 6.84 6.38 -9.99
C TYR A 161 5.75 6.06 -8.98
N ASP A 162 4.88 5.13 -9.33
CA ASP A 162 3.68 4.83 -8.55
C ASP A 162 4.00 4.12 -7.23
N HIS A 163 3.12 4.34 -6.25
CA HIS A 163 3.23 3.75 -4.92
C HIS A 163 3.16 2.21 -4.93
N TRP A 164 2.37 1.60 -5.83
CA TRP A 164 2.27 0.13 -5.85
C TRP A 164 3.54 -0.56 -6.38
N PRO A 165 4.04 -0.26 -7.59
CA PRO A 165 5.25 -0.90 -8.10
C PRO A 165 6.54 -0.48 -7.37
N SER A 166 6.49 0.55 -6.50
CA SER A 166 7.57 0.89 -5.57
C SER A 166 7.53 0.09 -4.26
N TRP A 167 6.65 -0.90 -4.14
CA TRP A 167 6.44 -1.74 -2.95
C TRP A 167 5.79 -1.01 -1.76
N GLY A 168 5.12 0.11 -2.02
CA GLY A 168 4.41 0.95 -1.06
C GLY A 168 2.89 0.75 -1.01
N LEU A 169 2.37 -0.44 -1.38
CA LEU A 169 0.92 -0.71 -1.44
C LEU A 169 0.17 -0.40 -0.12
N TYR A 170 0.84 -0.63 1.01
CA TYR A 170 0.30 -0.41 2.36
C TYR A 170 1.01 0.72 3.10
N ALA A 171 1.62 1.65 2.37
CA ALA A 171 2.28 2.78 3.01
C ALA A 171 1.25 3.85 3.40
N SER A 172 1.36 4.38 4.62
CA SER A 172 0.39 5.35 5.14
C SER A 172 0.44 6.67 4.38
N HIS A 173 1.60 7.05 3.84
CA HIS A 173 1.84 8.35 3.21
C HIS A 173 1.22 8.51 1.82
N VAL A 174 0.67 7.45 1.20
CA VAL A 174 0.12 7.50 -0.17
C VAL A 174 -1.05 8.49 -0.31
N GLU A 175 -1.32 8.92 -1.53
CA GLU A 175 -2.45 9.77 -1.90
C GLU A 175 -3.81 9.12 -1.53
N ARG A 176 -4.78 9.94 -1.13
CA ARG A 176 -6.14 9.51 -0.77
C ARG A 176 -7.18 10.32 -1.53
N VAL A 177 -8.25 9.66 -1.94
CA VAL A 177 -9.40 10.33 -2.56
C VAL A 177 -10.65 9.88 -1.85
N ASN A 178 -11.38 10.84 -1.29
CA ASN A 178 -12.67 10.61 -0.66
C ASN A 178 -13.76 11.18 -1.56
N LEU A 179 -14.70 10.32 -1.96
CA LEU A 179 -15.90 10.73 -2.68
C LEU A 179 -17.05 10.84 -1.68
N PHE A 180 -17.68 12.00 -1.66
CA PHE A 180 -18.87 12.30 -0.89
C PHE A 180 -20.03 12.56 -1.85
N ILE A 181 -21.19 12.02 -1.50
CA ILE A 181 -22.41 12.09 -2.29
C ILE A 181 -23.51 12.68 -1.42
N HIS A 182 -24.28 13.62 -1.97
CA HIS A 182 -25.39 14.22 -1.25
C HIS A 182 -26.43 13.16 -0.86
N ARG A 183 -27.02 13.27 0.35
CA ARG A 183 -27.94 12.28 0.91
C ARG A 183 -29.14 12.02 0.00
N GLU A 184 -29.65 13.06 -0.65
CA GLU A 184 -30.80 12.97 -1.57
C GLU A 184 -30.44 12.20 -2.85
N ALA A 185 -29.19 12.34 -3.30
CA ALA A 185 -28.66 11.68 -4.49
C ALA A 185 -28.46 10.17 -4.30
N ARG A 186 -28.49 9.67 -3.06
CA ARG A 186 -28.40 8.23 -2.73
C ARG A 186 -29.37 7.40 -3.56
N LYS A 187 -30.57 7.91 -3.83
CA LYS A 187 -31.62 7.20 -4.60
C LYS A 187 -31.25 7.00 -6.07
N LYS A 188 -30.32 7.78 -6.61
CA LYS A 188 -29.80 7.65 -7.99
C LYS A 188 -28.82 6.47 -8.14
N LEU A 189 -28.28 5.97 -7.02
CA LEU A 189 -27.32 4.87 -7.00
C LEU A 189 -28.02 3.52 -6.88
N PRO A 190 -27.50 2.45 -7.50
CA PRO A 190 -28.04 1.11 -7.35
C PRO A 190 -27.77 0.56 -5.93
N ALA A 191 -28.60 -0.40 -5.51
CA ALA A 191 -28.63 -0.90 -4.14
C ALA A 191 -27.31 -1.55 -3.68
N ASP A 192 -26.51 -2.09 -4.60
CA ASP A 192 -25.18 -2.63 -4.34
C ASP A 192 -24.19 -1.51 -3.97
N VAL A 193 -24.19 -0.40 -4.71
CA VAL A 193 -23.33 0.75 -4.47
C VAL A 193 -23.72 1.46 -3.17
N GLN A 194 -25.02 1.60 -2.90
CA GLN A 194 -25.52 2.26 -1.68
C GLN A 194 -25.01 1.61 -0.38
N ARG A 195 -24.73 0.30 -0.36
CA ARG A 195 -24.21 -0.41 0.81
C ARG A 195 -22.81 0.04 1.22
N HIS A 196 -22.11 0.73 0.33
CA HIS A 196 -20.76 1.25 0.57
C HIS A 196 -20.75 2.73 0.94
N LEU A 197 -21.92 3.35 1.08
CA LEU A 197 -22.07 4.69 1.63
C LEU A 197 -22.14 4.62 3.15
N VAL A 198 -21.39 5.50 3.81
CA VAL A 198 -21.40 5.63 5.27
C VAL A 198 -21.74 7.06 5.67
N GLU A 199 -22.41 7.20 6.80
CA GLU A 199 -22.56 8.51 7.44
C GLU A 199 -21.23 8.94 8.06
N LEU A 200 -20.91 10.23 7.96
CA LEU A 200 -19.72 10.80 8.56
C LEU A 200 -20.05 11.25 9.98
N LEU A 201 -19.18 10.87 10.92
CA LEU A 201 -19.30 11.34 12.30
C LEU A 201 -18.86 12.81 12.37
N GLY A 202 -19.80 13.72 12.68
CA GLY A 202 -19.49 15.12 13.00
C GLY A 202 -19.56 16.14 11.84
N GLU A 203 -19.75 15.73 10.59
CA GLU A 203 -20.13 16.63 9.49
C GLU A 203 -21.66 16.75 9.39
N SER A 204 -22.18 17.80 8.74
CA SER A 204 -23.62 17.96 8.52
C SER A 204 -24.19 16.68 7.90
N SER A 205 -25.41 16.30 8.33
CA SER A 205 -26.06 15.04 7.93
C SER A 205 -26.26 14.88 6.41
N GLU A 206 -25.91 15.88 5.62
CA GLU A 206 -26.20 16.01 4.19
C GLU A 206 -25.28 15.18 3.30
N TRP A 207 -24.07 14.86 3.74
CA TRP A 207 -23.08 14.13 2.92
C TRP A 207 -22.88 12.69 3.38
N LEU A 208 -22.81 11.78 2.42
CA LEU A 208 -22.48 10.38 2.63
C LEU A 208 -21.11 10.08 2.03
N GLY A 209 -20.21 9.54 2.85
CA GLY A 209 -18.88 9.13 2.41
C GLY A 209 -18.90 7.77 1.72
N MET A 210 -18.31 7.68 0.53
CA MET A 210 -18.20 6.44 -0.22
C MET A 210 -16.93 5.68 0.15
N LYS A 211 -17.08 4.45 0.67
CA LYS A 211 -15.96 3.53 0.94
C LYS A 211 -15.51 2.82 -0.33
N LEU A 212 -14.78 3.56 -1.18
CA LEU A 212 -14.29 3.09 -2.49
C LEU A 212 -13.40 1.84 -2.38
N ASP A 213 -12.58 1.76 -1.33
CA ASP A 213 -11.76 0.61 -0.97
C ASP A 213 -12.61 -0.66 -0.75
N ARG A 214 -13.65 -0.55 0.08
CA ARG A 214 -14.57 -1.66 0.38
C ARG A 214 -15.40 -2.06 -0.82
N TRP A 215 -15.82 -1.07 -1.62
CA TRP A 215 -16.55 -1.34 -2.85
C TRP A 215 -15.70 -2.08 -3.88
N SER A 216 -14.45 -1.65 -4.08
CA SER A 216 -13.49 -2.32 -4.96
C SER A 216 -13.23 -3.77 -4.52
N LEU A 217 -13.03 -3.99 -3.22
CA LEU A 217 -12.86 -5.35 -2.68
C LEU A 217 -14.12 -6.21 -2.84
N ALA A 218 -15.30 -5.65 -2.64
CA ALA A 218 -16.55 -6.38 -2.81
C ALA A 218 -16.76 -6.82 -4.27
N ALA A 219 -16.56 -5.89 -5.22
CA ALA A 219 -16.81 -6.06 -6.64
C ALA A 219 -15.71 -6.84 -7.37
N LEU A 220 -14.44 -6.56 -7.08
CA LEU A 220 -13.29 -7.07 -7.84
C LEU A 220 -12.42 -8.05 -7.07
N LYS A 221 -12.68 -8.26 -5.77
CA LYS A 221 -11.80 -9.04 -4.86
C LYS A 221 -10.37 -8.52 -4.81
N ALA A 222 -10.18 -7.24 -5.13
CA ALA A 222 -8.91 -6.55 -5.15
C ALA A 222 -9.06 -5.18 -4.47
N PRO A 223 -8.01 -4.71 -3.77
CA PRO A 223 -8.00 -3.35 -3.24
C PRO A 223 -7.99 -2.34 -4.40
N ILE A 224 -8.50 -1.14 -4.11
CA ILE A 224 -8.38 -0.03 -5.06
C ILE A 224 -6.90 0.33 -5.25
N TYR A 225 -6.52 0.65 -6.50
CA TYR A 225 -5.15 1.04 -6.81
C TYR A 225 -4.76 2.30 -6.00
N PRO A 226 -3.66 2.27 -5.22
CA PRO A 226 -3.35 3.31 -4.25
C PRO A 226 -2.66 4.50 -4.90
N GLN A 227 -3.30 5.10 -5.92
CA GLN A 227 -2.82 6.32 -6.57
C GLN A 227 -3.99 7.25 -6.82
N GLY A 228 -3.81 8.53 -6.48
CA GLY A 228 -4.83 9.55 -6.58
C GLY A 228 -5.37 9.70 -8.00
N ARG A 229 -4.53 9.63 -9.03
CA ARG A 229 -5.01 9.70 -10.42
C ARG A 229 -6.00 8.60 -10.81
N PHE A 230 -5.78 7.39 -10.30
CA PHE A 230 -6.69 6.27 -10.55
C PHE A 230 -7.98 6.45 -9.75
N GLN A 231 -7.87 6.80 -8.47
CA GLN A 231 -9.02 6.98 -7.59
C GLN A 231 -9.90 8.17 -8.02
N ILE A 232 -9.31 9.31 -8.41
CA ILE A 232 -10.03 10.45 -9.01
C ILE A 232 -10.74 10.01 -10.29
N GLY A 233 -10.08 9.20 -11.13
CA GLY A 233 -10.70 8.61 -12.31
C GLY A 233 -11.92 7.77 -12.01
N VAL A 234 -11.85 6.94 -10.96
CA VAL A 234 -13.00 6.16 -10.47
C VAL A 234 -14.11 7.09 -9.97
N CYS A 235 -13.80 8.13 -9.20
CA CYS A 235 -14.79 9.11 -8.74
C CYS A 235 -15.50 9.78 -9.92
N ALA A 236 -14.74 10.28 -10.91
CA ALA A 236 -15.28 10.88 -12.11
C ALA A 236 -16.20 9.92 -12.86
N ALA A 237 -15.80 8.65 -13.00
CA ALA A 237 -16.62 7.62 -13.64
C ALA A 237 -17.94 7.36 -12.90
N VAL A 238 -17.92 7.34 -11.56
CA VAL A 238 -19.13 7.16 -10.73
C VAL A 238 -20.06 8.34 -10.91
N ILE A 239 -19.52 9.56 -10.81
CA ILE A 239 -20.30 10.80 -10.92
C ILE A 239 -20.97 10.90 -12.29
N GLU A 240 -20.23 10.63 -13.36
CA GLU A 240 -20.77 10.65 -14.72
C GLU A 240 -21.82 9.56 -14.94
N ARG A 241 -21.52 8.32 -14.54
CA ARG A 241 -22.41 7.17 -14.74
C ARG A 241 -23.77 7.34 -14.08
N TYR A 242 -23.81 7.94 -12.89
CA TYR A 242 -25.04 8.12 -12.11
C TYR A 242 -25.59 9.54 -12.15
N ARG A 243 -25.05 10.40 -13.03
CA ARG A 243 -25.48 11.80 -13.21
C ARG A 243 -25.53 12.60 -11.90
N LEU A 244 -24.42 12.57 -11.18
CA LEU A 244 -24.26 13.20 -9.86
C LEU A 244 -23.54 14.55 -9.92
N GLN A 245 -23.44 15.19 -11.09
CA GLN A 245 -22.58 16.36 -11.33
C GLN A 245 -22.85 17.56 -10.42
N GLU A 246 -24.05 17.66 -9.85
CA GLU A 246 -24.48 18.72 -8.94
C GLU A 246 -24.52 18.30 -7.46
N GLU A 247 -24.28 17.01 -7.17
CA GLU A 247 -24.56 16.39 -5.86
C GLU A 247 -23.36 15.61 -5.32
N PHE A 248 -22.15 16.07 -5.65
CA PHE A 248 -20.92 15.42 -5.24
C PHE A 248 -19.94 16.40 -4.59
N ARG A 249 -19.05 15.84 -3.78
CA ARG A 249 -17.85 16.52 -3.27
C ARG A 249 -16.72 15.51 -3.32
N VAL A 250 -15.62 15.83 -3.99
CA VAL A 250 -14.41 14.99 -4.00
C VAL A 250 -13.32 15.72 -3.24
N VAL A 251 -12.76 15.06 -2.23
CA VAL A 251 -11.59 15.57 -1.50
C VAL A 251 -10.39 14.72 -1.86
N TYR A 252 -9.41 15.35 -2.51
CA TYR A 252 -8.11 14.77 -2.80
C TYR A 252 -7.12 15.19 -1.74
N GLU A 253 -6.47 14.22 -1.11
CA GLU A 253 -5.36 14.43 -0.22
C GLU A 253 -4.10 13.89 -0.89
N GLY A 254 -3.13 14.77 -1.13
CA GLY A 254 -1.83 14.40 -1.67
C GLY A 254 -1.06 13.46 -0.74
N ALA A 255 0.08 13.00 -1.24
CA ALA A 255 1.02 12.23 -0.42
C ALA A 255 1.45 13.05 0.81
N ALA A 256 1.50 12.40 1.98
CA ALA A 256 1.93 13.04 3.21
C ALA A 256 3.43 13.35 3.16
N GLY A 257 3.82 14.51 3.68
CA GLY A 257 5.23 14.83 3.90
C GLY A 257 5.83 13.84 4.90
N ARG A 258 6.89 13.12 4.53
CA ARG A 258 7.44 12.01 5.35
C ARG A 258 7.82 12.42 6.78
N LEU A 259 8.28 13.65 6.96
CA LEU A 259 8.70 14.18 8.28
C LEU A 259 7.61 14.94 9.03
N THR A 260 6.60 15.46 8.33
CA THR A 260 5.59 16.34 8.92
C THR A 260 4.22 15.68 9.04
N GLY A 261 3.95 14.64 8.25
CA GLY A 261 2.62 14.04 8.10
C GLY A 261 1.61 14.92 7.36
N ASN A 262 1.96 16.18 7.05
CA ASN A 262 1.05 17.13 6.43
C ASN A 262 0.74 16.73 4.99
N ARG A 263 -0.52 16.90 4.60
CA ARG A 263 -1.03 16.63 3.25
C ARG A 263 -1.51 17.93 2.62
N ARG A 264 -1.28 18.04 1.31
CA ARG A 264 -1.98 19.04 0.50
C ARG A 264 -3.37 18.52 0.21
N THR A 265 -4.39 19.26 0.61
CA THR A 265 -5.78 18.91 0.37
C THR A 265 -6.37 19.81 -0.71
N GLU A 266 -7.04 19.21 -1.69
CA GLU A 266 -7.80 19.89 -2.72
C GLU A 266 -9.23 19.35 -2.70
N GLU A 267 -10.19 20.25 -2.80
CA GLU A 267 -11.60 19.91 -2.82
C GLU A 267 -12.19 20.32 -4.17
N PHE A 268 -12.93 19.40 -4.79
CA PHE A 268 -13.61 19.62 -6.06
C PHE A 268 -15.12 19.52 -5.81
N ARG A 269 -15.83 20.61 -6.11
CA ARG A 269 -17.29 20.70 -5.94
C ARG A 269 -18.02 20.82 -7.26
N THR A 270 -17.34 21.21 -8.33
CA THR A 270 -17.92 21.29 -9.66
C THR A 270 -17.36 20.23 -10.59
N TRP A 271 -18.17 19.81 -11.55
CA TRP A 271 -17.75 18.85 -12.56
C TRP A 271 -16.55 19.35 -13.39
N GLU A 272 -16.49 20.65 -13.71
CA GLU A 272 -15.39 21.22 -14.48
C GLU A 272 -14.05 21.16 -13.73
N GLU A 273 -14.05 21.44 -12.42
CA GLU A 273 -12.86 21.36 -11.57
C GLU A 273 -12.31 19.92 -11.55
N LEU A 274 -13.20 18.94 -11.35
CA LEU A 274 -12.83 17.53 -11.32
C LEU A 274 -12.29 17.07 -12.68
N GLN A 275 -12.95 17.43 -13.78
CA GLN A 275 -12.50 17.08 -15.13
C GLN A 275 -11.15 17.70 -15.47
N LYS A 276 -10.94 18.98 -15.14
CA LYS A 276 -9.64 19.64 -15.31
C LYS A 276 -8.54 18.92 -14.53
N ARG A 277 -8.85 18.42 -13.32
CA ARG A 277 -7.89 17.62 -12.54
C ARG A 277 -7.57 16.28 -13.20
N VAL A 278 -8.59 15.58 -13.71
CA VAL A 278 -8.42 14.31 -14.46
C VAL A 278 -7.55 14.52 -15.70
N GLU A 279 -7.80 15.58 -16.46
CA GLU A 279 -7.06 15.92 -17.69
C GLU A 279 -5.62 16.33 -17.43
N GLY A 280 -5.33 16.88 -16.24
CA GLY A 280 -3.96 17.21 -15.83
C GLY A 280 -3.05 15.99 -15.64
N PHE A 281 -3.59 14.77 -15.55
CA PHE A 281 -2.79 13.56 -15.41
C PHE A 281 -2.34 13.01 -16.76
N ARG A 282 -1.03 12.73 -16.87
CA ARG A 282 -0.43 12.22 -18.11
C ARG A 282 -0.75 10.76 -18.44
N LEU A 283 -1.15 9.96 -17.45
CA LEU A 283 -1.31 8.50 -17.60
C LEU A 283 -2.51 7.99 -16.80
N ASN A 284 -3.36 7.18 -17.46
CA ASN A 284 -4.34 6.28 -16.83
C ASN A 284 -5.26 6.89 -15.76
N ALA A 285 -5.66 8.16 -15.92
CA ALA A 285 -6.64 8.78 -15.03
C ALA A 285 -8.09 8.65 -15.51
N ARG A 286 -8.30 8.25 -16.77
CA ARG A 286 -9.63 7.96 -17.30
C ARG A 286 -9.90 6.46 -17.26
N PRO A 287 -11.09 6.03 -16.82
CA PRO A 287 -11.49 4.64 -16.99
C PRO A 287 -11.44 4.30 -18.49
N ARG A 288 -11.06 3.06 -18.83
CA ARG A 288 -11.31 2.58 -20.18
C ARG A 288 -12.82 2.55 -20.35
N MET A 289 -13.33 3.24 -21.37
CA MET A 289 -14.72 3.09 -21.80
C MET A 289 -14.89 1.65 -22.25
N GLY A 290 -15.24 0.78 -21.31
CA GLY A 290 -15.69 -0.55 -21.65
C GLY A 290 -16.96 -0.39 -22.45
N THR A 291 -17.06 -1.10 -23.57
CA THR A 291 -18.34 -1.47 -24.16
C THR A 291 -19.08 -2.37 -23.17
N PHE A 292 -19.51 -1.81 -22.04
CA PHE A 292 -20.49 -2.45 -21.19
C PHE A 292 -21.81 -2.24 -21.92
N GLY A 293 -22.23 -3.32 -22.59
CA GLY A 293 -23.42 -3.37 -23.40
C GLY A 293 -24.65 -2.87 -22.66
N ARG A 294 -25.57 -2.37 -23.50
CA ARG A 294 -26.99 -2.14 -23.22
C ARG A 294 -27.61 -3.19 -22.31
#